data_AF-A0A1G5BEX6-F1
#
_entry.id   AF-A0A1G5BEX6-F1
#
_cell.length_a   1.000
_cell.length_b   1.000
_cell.length_c   1.000
_cell.angle_alpha   90.00
_cell.angle_beta   90.00
_cell.angle_gamma   90.00
#
_symmetry.space_group_name_H-M   'P 1'
#
loop_
_entity.id
_entity.type
_entity.pdbx_description
1 polymer ?
#
loop_
_entity_poly.entity_id
_entity_poly.type
_entity_poly.pdbx_seq_one_letter_code
_entity_poly.pdbx_strand_id
1 'polypeptide(L)'
;MKTNSKTSLFLMELIIVILFFSIASVVCVQLFVNAYSTNESTKRTTQGTVIVQGLAEQFLGCDGDLSAVSALYDAAYTDTDTAKGTLTIGYDADWTEVSADTAPVYTAGITITDENGAALPEDAFNTGGTMMVARIDVSDASSGELIASQEVKHYVPYRLEETR
;
A
#
# COMPACT_ATOMS: atom_id res chain seq x y z
N MET A 1 13.16 44.66 61.93
CA MET A 1 12.04 43.79 61.50
C MET A 1 12.30 43.38 60.07
N LYS A 2 12.74 42.14 59.79
CA LYS A 2 13.14 41.73 58.44
C LYS A 2 12.43 40.43 58.07
N THR A 3 11.30 40.56 57.38
CA THR A 3 10.50 39.44 56.90
C THR A 3 10.96 39.06 55.49
N ASN A 4 11.99 38.21 55.38
CA ASN A 4 12.44 37.66 54.09
C ASN A 4 11.76 36.33 53.72
N SER A 5 10.91 35.77 54.60
CA SER A 5 10.39 34.41 54.44
C SER A 5 9.28 34.26 53.38
N LYS A 6 8.62 35.34 52.95
CA LYS A 6 7.55 35.27 51.94
C LYS A 6 8.08 35.15 50.50
N THR A 7 9.21 35.77 50.21
CA THR A 7 9.81 35.77 48.86
C THR A 7 10.42 34.41 48.50
N SER A 8 11.04 33.69 49.45
CA SER A 8 11.60 32.36 49.17
C SER A 8 10.52 31.30 48.95
N LEU A 9 9.36 31.45 49.62
CA LEU A 9 8.23 30.53 49.51
C LEU A 9 7.52 30.68 48.15
N PHE A 10 7.33 31.93 47.68
CA PHE A 10 6.83 32.22 46.33
C PHE A 10 7.79 31.75 45.23
N LEU A 11 9.11 31.95 45.41
CA LEU A 11 10.11 31.46 44.47
C LEU A 11 10.12 29.93 44.37
N MET A 12 9.97 29.22 45.50
CA MET A 12 9.91 27.76 45.52
C MET A 12 8.67 27.24 44.77
N GLU A 13 7.51 27.87 44.97
CA GLU A 13 6.27 27.51 44.28
C GLU A 13 6.39 27.73 42.77
N LEU A 14 6.95 28.87 42.35
CA LEU A 14 7.18 29.17 40.93
C LEU A 14 8.10 28.13 40.28
N ILE A 15 9.19 27.73 40.96
CA ILE A 15 10.14 26.74 40.45
C ILE A 15 9.45 25.37 40.26
N ILE A 16 8.61 24.95 41.20
CA ILE A 16 7.87 23.68 41.08
C ILE A 16 6.87 23.73 39.92
N VAL A 17 6.16 24.86 39.74
CA VAL A 17 5.21 25.04 38.63
C VAL A 17 5.92 24.99 37.28
N ILE A 18 7.04 25.70 37.10
CA ILE A 18 7.79 25.66 35.83
C ILE A 18 8.40 24.28 35.58
N LEU A 19 8.83 23.54 36.62
CA LEU A 19 9.34 22.18 36.47
C LEU A 19 8.25 21.21 36.03
N PHE A 20 7.08 21.27 36.67
CA PHE A 20 5.94 20.43 36.30
C PHE A 20 5.45 20.76 34.88
N PHE A 21 5.36 22.05 34.55
CA PHE A 21 5.01 22.50 33.20
C PHE A 21 6.04 22.03 32.16
N SER A 22 7.33 22.07 32.49
CA SER A 22 8.40 21.58 31.61
C SER A 22 8.25 20.08 31.34
N ILE A 23 8.05 19.27 32.38
CA ILE A 23 7.83 17.82 32.23
C ILE A 23 6.59 17.54 31.39
N ALA A 24 5.48 18.22 31.67
CA ALA A 24 4.25 18.08 30.91
C ALA A 24 4.45 18.43 29.42
N SER A 25 5.17 19.53 29.13
CA SER A 25 5.44 19.96 27.76
C SER A 25 6.23 18.91 26.96
N VAL A 26 7.22 18.26 27.60
CA VAL A 26 8.03 17.19 26.98
C VAL A 26 7.15 15.99 26.65
N VAL A 27 6.31 15.55 27.58
CA VAL A 27 5.40 14.42 27.35
C VAL A 27 4.40 14.73 26.24
N CYS A 28 3.83 15.94 26.21
CA CYS A 28 2.92 16.37 25.15
C CYS A 28 3.57 16.35 23.76
N VAL A 29 4.82 16.84 23.64
CA VAL A 29 5.56 16.82 22.37
C VAL A 29 5.87 15.39 21.94
N GLN A 30 6.29 14.51 22.88
CA GLN A 30 6.55 13.10 22.57
C GLN A 30 5.30 12.37 22.07
N LEU A 31 4.16 12.58 22.74
CA LEU A 31 2.88 12.01 22.30
C LEU A 31 2.52 12.49 20.90
N PHE A 32 2.71 13.78 20.60
CA PHE A 32 2.44 14.34 19.29
C PHE A 32 3.32 13.73 18.20
N VAL A 33 4.64 13.62 18.43
CA VAL A 33 5.57 13.02 17.49
C VAL A 33 5.24 11.54 17.24
N ASN A 34 4.94 10.78 18.28
CA ASN A 34 4.57 9.38 18.17
C ASN A 34 3.24 9.20 17.42
N ALA A 35 2.25 10.04 17.70
CA ALA A 35 0.98 10.03 17.00
C ALA A 35 1.16 10.38 15.52
N TYR A 36 2.02 11.35 15.21
CA TYR A 36 2.35 11.73 13.83
C TYR A 36 2.99 10.56 13.05
N SER A 37 4.02 9.93 13.60
CA SER A 37 4.67 8.76 12.97
C SER A 37 3.72 7.58 12.78
N THR A 38 2.84 7.34 13.76
CA THR A 38 1.80 6.31 13.66
C THR A 38 0.79 6.62 12.56
N ASN A 39 0.39 7.90 12.43
CA ASN A 39 -0.53 8.36 11.40
C ASN A 39 0.06 8.19 10.00
N GLU A 40 1.33 8.54 9.81
CA GLU A 40 2.03 8.35 8.53
C GLU A 40 2.09 6.87 8.13
N SER A 41 2.46 5.99 9.06
CA SER A 41 2.48 4.54 8.82
C SER A 41 1.09 3.99 8.48
N THR A 42 0.06 4.48 9.19
CA THR A 42 -1.34 4.09 8.95
C THR A 42 -1.80 4.55 7.58
N LYS A 43 -1.53 5.81 7.19
CA LYS A 43 -1.85 6.33 5.86
C LYS A 43 -1.21 5.47 4.77
N ARG A 44 0.06 5.11 4.94
CA ARG A 44 0.79 4.25 4.00
C ARG A 44 0.08 2.91 3.79
N THR A 45 -0.23 2.20 4.87
CA THR A 45 -0.93 0.91 4.80
C THR A 45 -2.37 1.04 4.29
N THR A 46 -3.10 2.09 4.70
CA THR A 46 -4.48 2.31 4.23
C THR A 46 -4.52 2.56 2.73
N GLN A 47 -3.66 3.43 2.20
CA GLN A 47 -3.61 3.70 0.77
C GLN A 47 -3.17 2.46 -0.02
N GLY A 48 -2.14 1.74 0.45
CA GLY A 48 -1.76 0.46 -0.15
C GLY A 48 -2.92 -0.53 -0.20
N THR A 49 -3.73 -0.62 0.87
CA THR A 49 -4.91 -1.49 0.89
C THR A 49 -5.97 -1.06 -0.13
N VAL A 50 -6.22 0.24 -0.27
CA VAL A 50 -7.16 0.78 -1.27
C VAL A 50 -6.71 0.44 -2.69
N ILE A 51 -5.42 0.60 -2.99
CA ILE A 51 -4.86 0.28 -4.31
C ILE A 51 -4.95 -1.21 -4.60
N VAL A 52 -4.56 -2.04 -3.63
CA VAL A 52 -4.64 -3.50 -3.75
C VAL A 52 -6.09 -3.94 -4.05
N GLN A 53 -7.07 -3.37 -3.34
CA GLN A 53 -8.49 -3.65 -3.55
C GLN A 53 -8.99 -3.14 -4.91
N GLY A 54 -8.63 -1.91 -5.30
CA GLY A 54 -9.00 -1.35 -6.59
C GLY A 54 -8.46 -2.18 -7.75
N LEU A 55 -7.20 -2.60 -7.68
CA LEU A 55 -6.59 -3.47 -8.69
C LEU A 55 -7.22 -4.85 -8.72
N ALA A 56 -7.58 -5.42 -7.57
CA ALA A 56 -8.29 -6.68 -7.48
C ALA A 56 -9.67 -6.60 -8.14
N GLU A 57 -10.42 -5.52 -7.90
CA GLU A 57 -11.72 -5.26 -8.51
C GLU A 57 -11.61 -5.03 -10.02
N GLN A 58 -10.61 -4.28 -10.48
CA GLN A 58 -10.36 -4.09 -11.91
C GLN A 58 -9.95 -5.40 -12.59
N PHE A 59 -9.10 -6.20 -11.96
CA PHE A 59 -8.71 -7.52 -12.48
C PHE A 59 -9.92 -8.44 -12.65
N LEU A 60 -10.80 -8.50 -11.64
CA LEU A 60 -12.04 -9.27 -11.73
C LEU A 60 -13.03 -8.66 -12.73
N GLY A 61 -13.10 -7.33 -12.83
CA GLY A 61 -13.98 -6.60 -13.75
C GLY A 61 -13.56 -6.72 -15.22
N CYS A 62 -12.26 -6.92 -15.46
CA CYS A 62 -11.68 -7.20 -16.77
C CYS A 62 -11.63 -8.70 -17.10
N ASP A 63 -12.36 -9.55 -16.38
CA ASP A 63 -12.45 -11.00 -16.61
C ASP A 63 -11.07 -11.70 -16.62
N GLY A 64 -10.16 -11.20 -15.76
CA GLY A 64 -8.80 -11.70 -15.64
C GLY A 64 -7.83 -11.24 -16.75
N ASP A 65 -8.26 -10.37 -17.68
CA ASP A 65 -7.39 -9.84 -18.74
C ASP A 65 -6.48 -8.71 -18.23
N LEU A 66 -5.21 -9.03 -18.01
CA LEU A 66 -4.19 -8.05 -17.61
C LEU A 66 -3.95 -6.95 -18.66
N SER A 67 -4.18 -7.22 -19.94
CA SER A 67 -4.03 -6.20 -20.98
C SER A 67 -5.15 -5.16 -20.92
N ALA A 68 -6.35 -5.58 -20.53
CA ALA A 68 -7.46 -4.66 -20.30
C ALA A 68 -7.25 -3.85 -19.03
N VAL A 69 -6.70 -4.45 -17.97
CA VAL A 69 -6.33 -3.72 -16.74
C VAL A 69 -5.22 -2.72 -17.02
N SER A 70 -4.17 -3.10 -17.75
CA SER A 70 -3.06 -2.19 -18.07
C SER A 70 -3.51 -0.98 -18.90
N ALA A 71 -4.50 -1.16 -19.77
CA ALA A 71 -5.08 -0.06 -20.56
C ALA A 71 -5.84 0.99 -19.72
N LEU A 72 -6.15 0.70 -18.45
CA LEU A 72 -6.76 1.68 -17.53
C LEU A 72 -5.73 2.66 -16.96
N TYR A 73 -4.44 2.38 -17.13
CA TYR A 73 -3.34 3.10 -16.50
C TYR A 73 -2.41 3.66 -17.58
N ASP A 74 -2.16 4.96 -17.56
CA ASP A 74 -1.29 5.62 -18.54
C ASP A 74 0.18 5.18 -18.43
N ALA A 75 0.57 4.66 -17.26
CA ALA A 75 1.95 4.31 -16.93
C ALA A 75 2.15 2.85 -16.50
N ALA A 76 1.14 2.00 -16.69
CA ALA A 76 1.28 0.58 -16.41
C ALA A 76 2.33 -0.05 -17.33
N TYR A 77 3.24 -0.84 -16.75
CA TYR A 77 4.16 -1.66 -17.49
C TYR A 77 3.87 -3.14 -17.23
N THR A 78 3.64 -3.88 -18.31
CA THR A 78 3.57 -5.35 -18.27
C THR A 78 4.96 -5.87 -18.62
N ASP A 79 5.58 -6.60 -17.70
CA ASP A 79 6.86 -7.24 -18.03
C ASP A 79 6.62 -8.23 -19.16
N THR A 80 7.33 -8.03 -20.27
CA THR A 80 7.21 -8.84 -21.48
C THR A 80 8.15 -10.05 -21.45
N ASP A 81 9.11 -10.09 -20.50
CA ASP A 81 10.17 -11.11 -20.41
C ASP A 81 9.86 -12.16 -19.33
N THR A 82 9.10 -11.79 -18.29
CA THR A 82 8.59 -12.71 -17.27
C THR A 82 7.14 -13.06 -17.59
N ALA A 83 6.87 -14.36 -17.83
CA ALA A 83 5.57 -14.99 -18.05
C ALA A 83 4.35 -14.06 -17.98
N LYS A 84 3.64 -13.88 -19.11
CA LYS A 84 2.33 -13.20 -19.22
C LYS A 84 1.50 -13.44 -17.95
N GLY A 85 1.44 -12.44 -17.07
CA GLY A 85 0.99 -12.67 -15.71
C GLY A 85 1.44 -11.64 -14.68
N THR A 86 2.37 -10.74 -15.03
CA THR A 86 2.79 -9.65 -14.14
C THR A 86 2.51 -8.26 -14.71
N LEU A 87 1.71 -7.47 -13.99
CA LEU A 87 1.44 -6.05 -14.25
C LEU A 87 2.03 -5.23 -13.13
N THR A 88 2.78 -4.16 -13.42
CA THR A 88 3.32 -3.23 -12.41
C THR A 88 2.93 -1.78 -12.70
N ILE A 89 2.51 -1.06 -11.65
CA ILE A 89 2.13 0.35 -11.69
C ILE A 89 2.94 1.11 -10.63
N GLY A 90 3.55 2.23 -11.02
CA GLY A 90 4.33 3.07 -10.12
C GLY A 90 3.51 4.22 -9.54
N TYR A 91 3.76 4.55 -8.27
CA TYR A 91 3.14 5.68 -7.57
C TYR A 91 4.21 6.56 -6.90
N ASP A 92 3.95 7.86 -6.79
CA ASP A 92 4.75 8.81 -6.01
C ASP A 92 4.42 8.77 -4.50
N ALA A 93 5.05 9.66 -3.74
CA ALA A 93 4.83 9.78 -2.29
C ALA A 93 3.41 10.23 -1.91
N ASP A 94 2.69 10.86 -2.83
CA ASP A 94 1.32 11.33 -2.67
C ASP A 94 0.30 10.29 -3.19
N TRP A 95 0.74 9.08 -3.52
CA TRP A 95 -0.06 7.98 -4.07
C TRP A 95 -0.70 8.31 -5.43
N THR A 96 -0.05 9.19 -6.20
CA THR A 96 -0.43 9.51 -7.57
C THR A 96 0.40 8.67 -8.53
N GLU A 97 -0.24 8.20 -9.59
CA GLU A 97 0.42 7.41 -10.63
C GLU A 97 1.56 8.19 -11.28
N VAL A 98 2.71 7.54 -11.46
CA VAL A 98 3.87 8.11 -12.15
C VAL A 98 4.13 7.40 -13.46
N SER A 99 4.53 8.16 -14.48
CA SER A 99 5.00 7.63 -15.77
C SER A 99 6.13 6.62 -15.60
N ALA A 100 6.23 5.65 -16.51
CA ALA A 100 7.31 4.64 -16.51
C ALA A 100 8.74 5.22 -16.50
N ASP A 101 8.93 6.46 -16.98
CA ASP A 101 10.23 7.17 -16.99
C ASP A 101 10.62 7.81 -15.65
N THR A 102 9.70 7.85 -14.68
CA THR A 102 9.93 8.45 -13.37
C THR A 102 10.13 7.37 -12.33
N ALA A 103 11.15 7.50 -11.48
CA ALA A 103 11.39 6.55 -10.39
C ALA A 103 10.23 6.61 -9.38
N PRO A 104 9.46 5.51 -9.20
CA PRO A 104 8.36 5.49 -8.26
C PRO A 104 8.85 5.41 -6.81
N VAL A 105 8.00 5.85 -5.88
CA VAL A 105 8.19 5.64 -4.43
C VAL A 105 7.51 4.34 -4.00
N TYR A 106 6.34 4.03 -4.57
CA TYR A 106 5.62 2.79 -4.34
C TYR A 106 5.33 2.07 -5.64
N THR A 107 5.29 0.74 -5.60
CA THR A 107 4.94 -0.10 -6.75
C THR A 107 3.79 -1.01 -6.37
N ALA A 108 2.76 -1.06 -7.22
CA ALA A 108 1.71 -2.05 -7.15
C ALA A 108 1.89 -3.08 -8.25
N GLY A 109 1.89 -4.36 -7.90
CA GLY A 109 2.07 -5.47 -8.81
C GLY A 109 0.90 -6.44 -8.76
N ILE A 110 0.43 -6.92 -9.91
CA ILE A 110 -0.45 -8.10 -9.99
C ILE A 110 0.41 -9.25 -10.49
N THR A 111 0.40 -10.38 -9.79
CA THR A 111 1.05 -11.64 -10.22
C THR A 111 0.01 -12.72 -10.29
N ILE A 112 -0.09 -13.41 -11.42
CA ILE A 112 -1.09 -14.47 -11.62
C ILE A 112 -0.43 -15.85 -11.62
N THR A 113 -0.98 -16.75 -10.82
CA THR A 113 -0.57 -18.15 -10.69
C THR A 113 -1.76 -19.10 -10.84
N ASP A 114 -1.49 -20.40 -10.93
CA ASP A 114 -2.49 -21.44 -10.72
C ASP A 114 -2.86 -21.55 -9.23
N GLU A 115 -3.76 -22.48 -8.92
CA GLU A 115 -4.18 -22.79 -7.53
C GLU A 115 -3.05 -23.33 -6.64
N ASN A 116 -1.95 -23.79 -7.23
CA ASN A 116 -0.77 -24.33 -6.54
C ASN A 116 0.36 -23.30 -6.43
N GLY A 117 0.18 -22.08 -6.93
CA GLY A 117 1.20 -21.03 -6.95
C GLY A 117 2.24 -21.17 -8.08
N ALA A 118 1.99 -22.03 -9.07
CA ALA A 118 2.82 -22.16 -10.26
C ALA A 118 2.47 -21.09 -11.30
N ALA A 119 3.46 -20.67 -12.09
CA ALA A 119 3.23 -19.80 -13.23
C ALA A 119 2.24 -20.46 -14.20
N LEU A 120 1.29 -19.68 -14.69
CA LEU A 120 0.31 -20.17 -15.64
C LEU A 120 0.95 -20.37 -17.03
N PRO A 121 0.54 -21.41 -17.79
CA PRO A 121 0.93 -21.53 -19.19
C PRO A 121 0.35 -20.36 -20.01
N GLU A 122 1.02 -19.98 -21.10
CA GLU A 122 0.64 -18.78 -21.89
C GLU A 122 -0.80 -18.81 -22.43
N ASP A 123 -1.40 -19.98 -22.58
CA ASP A 123 -2.76 -20.20 -23.05
C ASP A 123 -3.79 -20.33 -21.92
N ALA A 124 -3.39 -20.28 -20.64
CA ALA A 124 -4.28 -20.44 -19.49
C ALA A 124 -5.47 -19.46 -19.49
N PHE A 125 -5.24 -18.24 -19.96
CA PHE A 125 -6.27 -17.20 -20.12
C PHE A 125 -7.33 -17.56 -21.18
N ASN A 126 -7.02 -18.48 -22.09
CA ASN A 126 -7.92 -18.94 -23.16
C ASN A 126 -8.44 -20.36 -22.94
N THR A 127 -7.83 -21.13 -22.05
CA THR A 127 -8.19 -22.51 -21.73
C THR A 127 -9.26 -22.53 -20.64
N GLY A 128 -10.50 -22.75 -21.08
CA GLY A 128 -11.65 -22.86 -20.18
C GLY A 128 -11.51 -24.03 -19.21
N GLY A 129 -11.98 -23.83 -17.97
CA GLY A 129 -11.83 -24.75 -16.85
C GLY A 129 -10.65 -24.45 -15.92
N THR A 130 -9.87 -23.39 -16.19
CA THR A 130 -8.71 -22.99 -15.38
C THR A 130 -9.12 -22.10 -14.21
N MET A 131 -8.63 -22.40 -13.00
CA MET A 131 -8.67 -21.49 -11.85
C MET A 131 -7.39 -20.66 -11.81
N MET A 132 -7.53 -19.35 -11.86
CA MET A 132 -6.45 -18.39 -11.77
C MET A 132 -6.45 -17.73 -10.40
N VAL A 133 -5.29 -17.58 -9.80
CA VAL A 133 -5.08 -16.88 -8.53
C VAL A 133 -4.26 -15.63 -8.83
N ALA A 134 -4.85 -14.46 -8.70
CA ALA A 134 -4.15 -13.20 -8.80
C ALA A 134 -3.78 -12.69 -7.42
N ARG A 135 -2.48 -12.50 -7.21
CA ARG A 135 -1.91 -11.89 -6.02
C ARG A 135 -1.53 -10.45 -6.36
N ILE A 136 -2.13 -9.50 -5.66
CA ILE A 136 -1.87 -8.08 -5.79
C ILE A 136 -1.05 -7.64 -4.59
N ASP A 137 0.12 -7.08 -4.83
CA ASP A 137 1.04 -6.59 -3.79
C ASP A 137 1.34 -5.11 -4.03
N VAL A 138 1.32 -4.31 -2.96
CA VAL A 138 1.86 -2.96 -2.95
C VAL A 138 3.09 -2.94 -2.05
N SER A 139 4.20 -2.47 -2.59
CA SER A 139 5.48 -2.39 -1.88
C SER A 139 6.14 -1.03 -2.04
N ASP A 140 7.02 -0.72 -1.10
CA ASP A 140 7.96 0.39 -1.24
C ASP A 140 8.98 0.08 -2.35
N ALA A 141 9.13 0.99 -3.31
CA ALA A 141 9.94 0.77 -4.50
C ALA A 141 11.45 0.73 -4.21
N SER A 142 11.89 1.39 -3.13
CA SER A 142 13.32 1.50 -2.78
C SER A 142 13.78 0.32 -1.93
N SER A 143 12.96 -0.11 -0.98
CA SER A 143 13.27 -1.16 -0.01
C SER A 143 12.69 -2.53 -0.36
N GLY A 144 11.66 -2.58 -1.21
CA GLY A 144 10.88 -3.78 -1.45
C GLY A 144 10.01 -4.19 -0.26
N GLU A 145 9.84 -3.33 0.76
CA GLU A 145 8.98 -3.60 1.92
C GLU A 145 7.53 -3.76 1.46
N LEU A 146 6.92 -4.91 1.74
CA LEU A 146 5.50 -5.14 1.46
C LEU A 146 4.63 -4.27 2.38
N ILE A 147 3.80 -3.43 1.79
CA ILE A 147 2.89 -2.52 2.49
C ILE A 147 1.50 -3.14 2.63
N ALA A 148 0.98 -3.73 1.55
CA ALA A 148 -0.32 -4.37 1.52
C ALA A 148 -0.33 -5.50 0.48
N SER A 149 -1.17 -6.51 0.70
CA SER A 149 -1.32 -7.64 -0.22
C SER A 149 -2.75 -8.18 -0.18
N GLN A 150 -3.25 -8.62 -1.33
CA GLN A 150 -4.54 -9.31 -1.46
C GLN A 150 -4.46 -10.39 -2.52
N GLU A 151 -5.20 -11.46 -2.29
CA GLU A 151 -5.36 -12.55 -3.24
C GLU A 151 -6.82 -12.59 -3.71
N VAL A 152 -7.02 -12.74 -5.01
CA VAL A 152 -8.33 -12.99 -5.62
C VAL A 152 -8.27 -14.20 -6.54
N LYS A 153 -9.35 -14.97 -6.55
CA LYS A 153 -9.51 -16.16 -7.39
C LYS A 153 -10.48 -15.84 -8.52
N HIS A 154 -10.08 -16.17 -9.73
CA HIS A 154 -10.88 -15.98 -10.93
C HIS A 154 -11.00 -17.32 -11.68
N TYR A 155 -12.22 -17.69 -12.07
CA TYR A 155 -12.49 -18.94 -12.79
C TYR A 155 -12.78 -18.63 -14.25
N VAL A 156 -11.99 -19.21 -15.16
CA VAL A 156 -12.25 -19.11 -16.60
C VAL A 156 -13.22 -20.25 -16.98
N PRO A 157 -14.48 -19.98 -17.36
CA PRO A 157 -15.43 -21.03 -17.71
C PRO A 157 -15.08 -21.70 -19.04
N TYR A 158 -15.56 -22.93 -19.25
CA TYR A 158 -15.44 -23.59 -20.55
C TYR A 158 -16.24 -22.82 -21.61
N ARG A 159 -15.57 -22.34 -22.66
CA ARG A 159 -16.25 -21.76 -23.83
C ARG A 159 -16.98 -22.90 -24.55
N LEU A 160 -18.29 -22.99 -24.38
CA LEU A 160 -19.12 -23.88 -25.19
C LEU A 160 -19.00 -23.41 -26.64
N GLU A 161 -18.26 -24.13 -27.47
CA GLU A 161 -18.28 -23.91 -28.91
C GLU A 161 -19.73 -24.13 -29.38
N GLU A 162 -20.39 -23.03 -29.74
CA GLU A 162 -21.70 -23.06 -30.37
C GLU A 162 -21.54 -23.80 -31.71
N THR A 163 -21.83 -25.09 -31.65
CA THR A 163 -21.78 -26.01 -32.78
C THR A 163 -22.90 -25.58 -33.73
N ARG A 164 -22.52 -24.84 -34.77
CA ARG A 164 -23.41 -24.41 -35.84
C ARG A 164 -23.30 -25.33 -37.05
#